data_AF-A0A6V7UWN9-F1
#
_entry.id   AF-A0A6V7UWN9-F1
#
_cell.length_a   1.000
_cell.length_b   1.000
_cell.length_c   1.000
_cell.angle_alpha   90.00
_cell.angle_beta   90.00
_cell.angle_gamma   90.00
#
_symmetry.space_group_name_H-M   'P 1'
#
loop_
_entity.id
_entity.type
_entity.pdbx_description
1 polymer ?
#
loop_
_entity_poly.entity_id
_entity_poly.type
_entity_poly.pdbx_seq_one_letter_code
_entity_poly.pdbx_strand_id
1 'polypeptide(L)'
;MVLLNPPKMTNIFTQLKILQKRKMQMKQIWRIREKPFSARDSNLITSRWLALNEVFIGESHAARVSYYDVQVDNGPMTKQKSSGMTICTGTGSSSWHFNINRMTEQTIEEVLSVIDKMGLKLDQVVDAEMIENICRKFNEKLRFGPELTTMAFSVRDPVFNATFPKMSIRGFANKILIKSRCKNAHLILDGSTSMPFNRGAEVLLEIHPEDALRTAVFSKEHRS
;
A
#
# COMPACT_ATOMS: atom_id res chain seq x y z
N MET A 1 64.68 14.81 7.93
CA MET A 1 64.11 14.58 9.27
C MET A 1 63.65 15.95 9.79
N VAL A 2 62.38 16.28 9.58
CA VAL A 2 61.82 17.60 9.94
C VAL A 2 60.62 17.36 10.83
N LEU A 3 60.77 17.73 12.10
CA LEU A 3 59.73 17.75 13.12
C LEU A 3 58.73 18.86 12.79
N LEU A 4 57.46 18.53 12.61
CA LEU A 4 56.37 19.50 12.52
C LEU A 4 55.48 19.37 13.76
N ASN A 5 55.30 20.52 14.41
CA ASN A 5 54.58 20.78 15.66
C ASN A 5 53.10 20.30 15.63
N PRO A 6 52.50 20.01 16.81
CA PRO A 6 51.14 19.47 16.91
C PRO A 6 50.08 20.53 16.59
N PRO A 7 48.93 20.13 16.00
CA PRO A 7 47.83 21.07 15.79
C PRO A 7 47.09 21.35 17.10
N LYS A 8 46.79 22.64 17.27
CA LYS A 8 46.12 23.27 18.41
C LYS A 8 44.69 22.76 18.61
N MET A 9 44.34 22.41 19.85
CA MET A 9 42.95 22.25 20.28
C MET A 9 42.18 23.54 20.00
N THR A 10 41.25 23.48 19.05
CA THR A 10 40.37 24.61 18.72
C THR A 10 38.91 24.14 18.72
N ASN A 11 38.21 24.52 19.80
CA ASN A 11 36.77 24.71 19.95
C ASN A 11 35.79 23.54 19.69
N ILE A 12 35.54 22.77 20.74
CA ILE A 12 34.38 21.88 20.93
C ILE A 12 33.03 22.61 20.75
N PHE A 13 32.99 23.94 20.89
CA PHE A 13 31.76 24.72 20.73
C PHE A 13 31.31 24.92 19.26
N THR A 14 32.19 24.70 18.27
CA THR A 14 31.82 24.84 16.84
C THR A 14 31.17 23.56 16.29
N GLN A 15 31.42 22.39 16.90
CA GLN A 15 30.71 21.14 16.56
C GLN A 15 29.31 21.04 17.20
N LEU A 16 29.03 21.82 18.25
CA LEU A 16 27.76 21.79 18.98
C LEU A 16 26.61 22.56 18.32
N LYS A 17 26.88 23.35 17.26
CA LYS A 17 25.84 24.01 16.45
C LYS A 17 25.42 23.25 15.17
N ILE A 18 26.10 22.15 14.82
CA ILE A 18 25.84 21.37 13.60
C ILE A 18 24.79 20.25 13.79
N LEU A 19 24.29 20.02 15.01
CA LEU A 19 23.35 18.92 15.30
C LEU A 19 21.96 19.41 15.78
N GLN A 20 21.51 20.58 15.31
CA GLN A 20 20.14 21.02 15.56
C GLN A 20 19.16 20.53 14.48
N LYS A 21 18.27 19.63 14.93
CA LYS A 21 17.00 19.19 14.33
C LYS A 21 17.06 18.32 13.07
N ARG A 22 17.52 17.07 13.26
CA ARG A 22 17.04 15.93 12.46
C ARG A 22 15.57 15.66 12.81
N LYS A 23 14.62 16.12 11.99
CA LYS A 23 13.26 15.55 12.00
C LYS A 23 13.33 14.19 11.29
N MET A 24 13.35 13.11 12.06
CA MET A 24 13.18 11.76 11.52
C MET A 24 11.71 11.57 11.14
N GLN A 25 11.44 11.29 9.86
CA GLN A 25 10.17 10.68 9.46
C GLN A 25 10.44 9.19 9.19
N MET A 26 9.72 8.36 9.93
CA MET A 26 9.71 6.90 9.83
C MET A 26 8.87 6.49 8.61
N LYS A 27 9.35 5.58 7.78
CA LYS A 27 8.59 4.96 6.68
C LYS A 27 8.62 3.46 6.87
N GLN A 28 7.49 2.81 7.09
CA GLN A 28 7.44 1.40 7.46
C GLN A 28 7.63 0.44 6.27
N ILE A 29 8.19 -0.75 6.53
CA ILE A 29 8.41 -1.82 5.55
C ILE A 29 7.60 -3.07 5.98
N TRP A 30 7.06 -3.82 5.03
CA TRP A 30 6.23 -5.01 5.27
C TRP A 30 6.97 -6.15 5.97
N ARG A 31 6.25 -6.97 6.74
CA ARG A 31 6.66 -8.36 7.01
C ARG A 31 5.75 -9.32 6.28
N ILE A 32 6.33 -10.13 5.41
CA ILE A 32 5.66 -11.20 4.67
C ILE A 32 6.02 -12.53 5.32
N ARG A 33 5.03 -13.34 5.73
CA ARG A 33 5.27 -14.72 6.18
C ARG A 33 4.60 -15.71 5.24
N GLU A 34 5.39 -16.61 4.67
CA GLU A 34 4.89 -17.76 3.91
C GLU A 34 4.63 -18.97 4.83
N LYS A 35 3.56 -19.73 4.57
CA LYS A 35 3.41 -21.10 5.10
C LYS A 35 3.44 -22.13 3.97
N PRO A 36 4.31 -23.15 4.02
CA PRO A 36 4.32 -24.22 3.03
C PRO A 36 3.15 -25.20 3.23
N PHE A 37 2.74 -25.82 2.13
CA PHE A 37 1.72 -26.87 2.12
C PHE A 37 2.33 -28.21 2.57
N SER A 38 1.70 -28.80 3.59
CA SER A 38 1.96 -30.10 4.23
C SER A 38 2.98 -30.10 5.38
N ALA A 39 2.47 -30.45 6.55
CA ALA A 39 3.23 -30.66 7.77
C ALA A 39 3.83 -32.06 7.77
N ARG A 40 5.16 -32.13 7.72
CA ARG A 40 6.07 -33.13 8.29
C ARG A 40 7.47 -32.66 7.96
N ASP A 41 7.87 -31.57 8.61
CA ASP A 41 9.25 -31.27 8.98
C ASP A 41 9.26 -29.91 9.66
N SER A 42 9.69 -29.93 10.92
CA SER A 42 9.75 -28.84 11.87
C SER A 42 10.88 -27.85 11.52
N ASN A 43 10.76 -27.16 10.38
CA ASN A 43 11.55 -25.97 10.04
C ASN A 43 10.72 -25.05 9.14
N LEU A 44 9.86 -24.25 9.76
CA LEU A 44 9.22 -23.10 9.10
C LEU A 44 10.31 -22.16 8.61
N ILE A 45 10.68 -22.24 7.32
CA ILE A 45 11.46 -21.18 6.69
C ILE A 45 10.53 -19.98 6.53
N THR A 46 10.42 -19.16 7.58
CA THR A 46 9.77 -17.85 7.49
C THR A 46 10.72 -16.91 6.74
N SER A 47 10.70 -16.94 5.41
CA SER A 47 11.39 -15.93 4.61
C SER A 47 10.67 -14.60 4.81
N ARG A 48 11.36 -13.63 5.43
CA ARG A 48 10.83 -12.29 5.68
C ARG A 48 11.10 -11.44 4.45
N TRP A 49 10.03 -11.08 3.75
CA TRP A 49 10.11 -10.13 2.65
C TRP A 49 9.56 -8.79 3.07
N LEU A 50 10.15 -7.78 2.47
CA LEU A 50 10.05 -6.37 2.81
C LEU A 50 9.65 -5.64 1.51
N ALA A 51 8.70 -4.72 1.61
CA ALA A 51 8.37 -3.77 0.54
C ALA A 51 8.17 -2.38 1.16
N LEU A 52 8.29 -1.33 0.37
CA LEU A 52 8.14 0.05 0.83
C LEU A 52 6.77 0.61 0.48
N ASN A 53 6.30 0.36 -0.73
CA ASN A 53 5.13 1.00 -1.30
C ASN A 53 3.95 0.04 -1.34
N GLU A 54 4.07 -1.05 -2.10
CA GLU A 54 2.94 -1.96 -2.32
C GLU A 54 3.34 -3.41 -2.56
N VAL A 55 2.36 -4.27 -2.30
CA VAL A 55 2.33 -5.68 -2.62
C VAL A 55 1.15 -5.92 -3.57
N PHE A 56 1.41 -6.52 -4.74
CA PHE A 56 0.37 -7.04 -5.62
C PHE A 56 0.34 -8.57 -5.57
N ILE A 57 -0.86 -9.14 -5.54
CA ILE A 57 -1.09 -10.59 -5.54
C ILE A 57 -2.08 -10.93 -6.65
N GLY A 58 -1.69 -11.80 -7.57
CA GLY A 58 -2.56 -12.27 -8.65
C GLY A 58 -1.89 -13.22 -9.64
N GLU A 59 -2.67 -13.80 -10.55
CA GLU A 59 -2.17 -14.57 -11.69
C GLU A 59 -1.22 -13.72 -12.56
N SER A 60 -0.15 -14.32 -13.06
CA SER A 60 0.86 -13.62 -13.90
C SER A 60 0.29 -13.11 -15.21
N HIS A 61 -0.72 -13.79 -15.75
CA HIS A 61 -1.32 -13.42 -17.02
C HIS A 61 -2.59 -12.63 -16.76
N ALA A 62 -2.64 -11.38 -17.25
CA ALA A 62 -3.76 -10.47 -17.02
C ALA A 62 -5.15 -10.98 -17.49
N ALA A 63 -5.20 -11.92 -18.43
CA ALA A 63 -6.43 -12.56 -18.91
C ALA A 63 -6.91 -13.71 -18.01
N ARG A 64 -6.13 -14.09 -16.99
CA ARG A 64 -6.48 -15.14 -16.04
C ARG A 64 -6.98 -14.52 -14.75
N VAL A 65 -8.09 -15.06 -14.27
CA VAL A 65 -8.70 -14.59 -13.03
C VAL A 65 -7.98 -15.20 -11.83
N SER A 66 -7.71 -14.38 -10.83
CA SER A 66 -7.09 -14.80 -9.57
C SER A 66 -8.15 -15.35 -8.63
N TYR A 67 -7.85 -16.50 -8.03
CA TYR A 67 -8.68 -17.13 -7.00
C TYR A 67 -7.87 -17.22 -5.72
N TYR A 68 -8.44 -16.76 -4.62
CA TYR A 68 -7.78 -16.79 -3.33
C TYR A 68 -8.80 -16.81 -2.20
N ASP A 69 -8.35 -17.23 -1.03
CA ASP A 69 -9.06 -16.92 0.21
C ASP A 69 -8.38 -15.71 0.85
N VAL A 70 -9.16 -14.77 1.36
CA VAL A 70 -8.66 -13.59 2.05
C VAL A 70 -9.38 -13.40 3.38
N GLN A 71 -8.60 -13.09 4.40
CA GLN A 71 -9.05 -12.63 5.69
C GLN A 71 -8.44 -11.25 5.94
N VAL A 72 -9.32 -10.28 6.20
CA VAL A 72 -8.95 -8.92 6.60
C VAL A 72 -9.14 -8.80 8.10
N ASP A 73 -8.07 -8.44 8.81
CA ASP A 73 -7.99 -8.39 10.27
C ASP A 73 -8.56 -9.67 10.94
N ASN A 74 -9.46 -9.49 11.90
CA ASN A 74 -10.14 -10.57 12.61
C ASN A 74 -11.46 -10.98 11.94
N GLY A 75 -11.67 -10.55 10.68
CA GLY A 75 -12.84 -10.93 9.89
C GLY A 75 -12.82 -12.40 9.46
N PRO A 76 -13.90 -12.87 8.83
CA PRO A 76 -13.95 -14.23 8.30
C PRO A 76 -13.00 -14.39 7.11
N MET A 77 -12.48 -15.61 6.95
CA MET A 77 -11.78 -16.02 5.74
C MET A 77 -12.81 -16.21 4.61
N THR A 78 -12.71 -15.42 3.54
CA THR A 78 -13.69 -15.41 2.44
C THR A 78 -13.04 -15.78 1.12
N LYS A 79 -13.77 -16.54 0.29
CA LYS A 79 -13.33 -16.88 -1.07
C LYS A 79 -13.50 -15.66 -1.96
N GLN A 80 -12.49 -15.30 -2.73
CA GLN A 80 -12.53 -14.19 -3.67
C GLN A 80 -12.07 -14.59 -5.06
N LYS A 81 -12.64 -13.89 -6.04
CA LYS A 81 -12.35 -14.00 -7.46
C LYS A 81 -12.23 -12.60 -8.06
N SER A 82 -11.06 -12.27 -8.60
CA SER A 82 -10.77 -10.91 -9.05
C SER A 82 -9.57 -10.88 -10.02
N SER A 83 -9.24 -9.72 -10.59
CA SER A 83 -7.99 -9.47 -11.33
C SER A 83 -6.74 -9.42 -10.43
N GLY A 84 -6.87 -9.78 -9.16
CA GLY A 84 -5.83 -9.67 -8.13
C GLY A 84 -6.18 -8.64 -7.06
N MET A 85 -5.25 -8.47 -6.12
CA MET A 85 -5.38 -7.57 -4.99
C MET A 85 -4.09 -6.77 -4.80
N THR A 86 -4.22 -5.47 -4.57
CA THR A 86 -3.10 -4.60 -4.18
C THR A 86 -3.24 -4.23 -2.72
N ILE A 87 -2.11 -4.13 -2.02
CA ILE A 87 -2.04 -3.66 -0.65
C ILE A 87 -0.88 -2.67 -0.56
N CYS A 88 -1.07 -1.49 0.01
CA CYS A 88 -0.03 -0.46 0.10
C CYS A 88 0.15 0.08 1.52
N THR A 89 1.35 0.63 1.77
CA THR A 89 1.67 1.44 2.95
C THR A 89 1.21 2.89 2.75
N GLY A 90 1.33 3.73 3.78
CA GLY A 90 1.07 5.16 3.64
C GLY A 90 1.96 5.84 2.60
N THR A 91 3.21 5.39 2.41
CA THR A 91 4.07 5.89 1.32
C THR A 91 3.51 5.51 -0.05
N GLY A 92 3.13 4.24 -0.23
CA GLY A 92 2.56 3.73 -1.48
C GLY A 92 1.16 4.25 -1.81
N SER A 93 0.46 4.84 -0.83
CA SER A 93 -0.89 5.41 -1.00
C SER A 93 -0.98 6.46 -2.11
N SER A 94 0.12 7.16 -2.39
CA SER A 94 0.20 8.23 -3.41
C SER A 94 0.45 7.74 -4.84
N SER A 95 0.72 6.44 -5.04
CA SER A 95 1.12 5.85 -6.32
C SER A 95 -0.01 4.98 -6.91
N TRP A 96 0.20 3.66 -7.04
CA TRP A 96 -0.74 2.75 -7.69
C TRP A 96 -2.11 2.76 -7.01
N HIS A 97 -2.14 2.76 -5.66
CA HIS A 97 -3.37 2.82 -4.88
C HIS A 97 -4.23 4.04 -5.22
N PHE A 98 -3.64 5.24 -5.25
CA PHE A 98 -4.36 6.47 -5.62
C PHE A 98 -4.97 6.35 -7.01
N ASN A 99 -4.17 5.94 -8.00
CA ASN A 99 -4.58 5.98 -9.40
C ASN A 99 -5.72 5.01 -9.74
N ILE A 100 -5.77 3.83 -9.11
CA ILE A 100 -6.86 2.87 -9.37
C ILE A 100 -8.13 3.17 -8.57
N ASN A 101 -8.04 3.99 -7.52
CA ASN A 101 -9.17 4.27 -6.63
C ASN A 101 -9.75 5.68 -6.79
N ARG A 102 -9.05 6.58 -7.47
CA ARG A 102 -9.48 7.97 -7.62
C ARG A 102 -10.81 8.06 -8.37
N MET A 103 -11.64 9.00 -7.94
CA MET A 103 -12.78 9.47 -8.71
C MET A 103 -12.28 10.46 -9.77
N THR A 104 -12.84 10.33 -10.97
CA THR A 104 -12.66 11.28 -12.06
C THR A 104 -13.94 12.11 -12.22
N GLU A 105 -13.80 13.29 -12.81
CA GLU A 105 -14.93 14.16 -13.16
C GLU A 105 -15.93 13.39 -14.03
N GLN A 106 -15.43 12.65 -15.03
CA GLN A 106 -16.24 11.76 -15.86
C GLN A 106 -17.12 10.80 -15.04
N THR A 107 -16.59 10.15 -14.00
CA THR A 107 -17.40 9.24 -13.16
C THR A 107 -18.51 9.99 -12.44
N ILE A 108 -18.26 11.22 -11.98
CA ILE A 108 -19.28 12.04 -11.32
C ILE A 108 -20.34 12.49 -12.32
N GLU A 109 -19.94 12.94 -13.51
CA GLU A 109 -20.85 13.31 -14.60
C GLU A 109 -21.75 12.16 -15.02
N GLU A 110 -21.20 10.94 -15.14
CA GLU A 110 -21.97 9.73 -15.44
C GLU A 110 -23.04 9.47 -14.36
N VAL A 111 -22.68 9.59 -13.08
CA VAL A 111 -23.64 9.45 -11.96
C VAL A 111 -24.71 10.53 -12.01
N LEU A 112 -24.34 11.80 -12.22
CA LEU A 112 -25.29 12.91 -12.33
C LEU A 112 -26.25 12.69 -13.51
N SER A 113 -25.76 12.16 -14.64
CA SER A 113 -26.61 11.84 -15.79
C SER A 113 -27.66 10.77 -15.47
N VAL A 114 -27.36 9.83 -14.57
CA VAL A 114 -28.32 8.81 -14.12
C VAL A 114 -29.35 9.43 -13.18
N ILE A 115 -28.93 10.28 -12.25
CA ILE A 115 -29.81 11.00 -11.33
C ILE A 115 -30.84 11.84 -12.11
N ASP A 116 -30.37 12.57 -13.12
CA ASP A 116 -31.21 13.37 -14.01
C ASP A 116 -32.23 12.50 -14.77
N LYS A 117 -31.78 11.39 -15.37
CA LYS A 117 -32.66 10.43 -16.05
C LYS A 117 -33.70 9.77 -15.12
N MET A 118 -33.41 9.66 -13.83
CA MET A 118 -34.35 9.18 -12.82
C MET A 118 -35.38 10.25 -12.39
N GLY A 119 -35.25 11.49 -12.88
CA GLY A 119 -36.10 12.62 -12.49
C GLY A 119 -35.83 13.13 -11.08
N LEU A 120 -34.70 12.74 -10.48
CA LEU A 120 -34.29 13.20 -9.15
C LEU A 120 -33.71 14.61 -9.28
N LYS A 121 -34.35 15.57 -8.62
CA LYS A 121 -33.87 16.96 -8.59
C LYS A 121 -32.90 17.14 -7.43
N LEU A 122 -31.75 17.71 -7.70
CA LEU A 122 -30.83 18.19 -6.69
C LEU A 122 -31.21 19.63 -6.31
N ASP A 123 -31.18 19.95 -5.03
CA ASP A 123 -31.51 21.28 -4.52
C ASP A 123 -30.48 22.35 -4.92
N GLN A 124 -29.28 21.91 -5.31
CA GLN A 124 -28.18 22.78 -5.75
C GLN A 124 -27.78 22.47 -7.19
N VAL A 125 -27.41 23.52 -7.91
CA VAL A 125 -26.77 23.39 -9.23
C VAL A 125 -25.40 22.74 -9.05
N VAL A 126 -25.14 21.68 -9.79
CA VAL A 126 -23.84 21.00 -9.80
C VAL A 126 -23.09 21.46 -11.06
N ASP A 127 -22.21 22.44 -10.90
CA ASP A 127 -21.33 22.95 -11.94
C ASP A 127 -19.97 22.26 -11.94
N ALA A 128 -19.11 22.63 -12.89
CA ALA A 128 -17.77 22.05 -13.03
C ALA A 128 -16.90 22.24 -11.77
N GLU A 129 -17.02 23.39 -11.10
CA GLU A 129 -16.27 23.66 -9.86
C GLU A 129 -16.71 22.73 -8.73
N MET A 130 -18.01 22.49 -8.58
CA MET A 130 -18.54 21.54 -7.61
C MET A 130 -18.07 20.11 -7.91
N ILE A 131 -18.05 19.69 -9.18
CA ILE A 131 -17.55 18.38 -9.60
C ILE A 131 -16.06 18.21 -9.25
N GLU A 132 -15.24 19.21 -9.58
CA GLU A 132 -13.81 19.21 -9.23
C GLU A 132 -13.62 19.09 -7.70
N ASN A 133 -14.41 19.86 -6.94
CA ASN A 133 -14.37 19.84 -5.48
C ASN A 133 -14.77 18.48 -4.89
N ILE A 134 -15.79 17.81 -5.45
CA ILE A 134 -16.20 16.46 -5.06
C ILE A 134 -15.05 15.48 -5.31
N CYS A 135 -14.48 15.49 -6.51
CA CYS A 135 -13.35 14.64 -6.89
C CYS A 135 -12.18 14.86 -5.94
N ARG A 136 -11.79 16.11 -5.70
CA ARG A 136 -10.72 16.48 -4.77
C ARG A 136 -10.99 15.97 -3.35
N LYS A 137 -12.16 16.26 -2.79
CA LYS A 137 -12.53 15.84 -1.42
C LYS A 137 -12.60 14.33 -1.26
N PHE A 138 -13.01 13.61 -2.29
CA PHE A 138 -12.98 12.15 -2.29
C PHE A 138 -11.53 11.65 -2.33
N ASN A 139 -10.74 12.14 -3.29
CA ASN A 139 -9.40 11.67 -3.58
C ASN A 139 -8.39 12.00 -2.46
N GLU A 140 -8.62 13.07 -1.68
CA GLU A 140 -7.87 13.39 -0.46
C GLU A 140 -7.84 12.22 0.54
N LYS A 141 -8.90 11.40 0.61
CA LYS A 141 -9.03 10.27 1.54
C LYS A 141 -8.21 9.04 1.15
N LEU A 142 -7.75 8.97 -0.11
CA LEU A 142 -6.97 7.83 -0.62
C LEU A 142 -5.51 7.89 -0.18
N ARG A 143 -5.04 9.07 0.24
CA ARG A 143 -3.68 9.28 0.74
C ARG A 143 -3.71 9.25 2.26
N PHE A 144 -2.79 8.51 2.85
CA PHE A 144 -2.67 8.39 4.29
C PHE A 144 -1.20 8.39 4.73
N GLY A 145 -0.98 8.70 6.00
CA GLY A 145 0.35 9.00 6.52
C GLY A 145 1.31 7.79 6.49
N PRO A 146 2.57 7.96 6.05
CA PRO A 146 3.57 6.89 6.05
C PRO A 146 3.98 6.41 7.45
N GLU A 147 3.61 7.15 8.49
CA GLU A 147 3.81 6.81 9.90
C GLU A 147 2.79 5.80 10.45
N LEU A 148 1.69 5.59 9.74
CA LEU A 148 0.62 4.70 10.17
C LEU A 148 0.99 3.24 9.93
N THR A 149 0.71 2.38 10.92
CA THR A 149 0.85 0.91 10.82
C THR A 149 -0.33 0.24 10.13
N THR A 150 -1.20 1.02 9.51
CA THR A 150 -2.35 0.54 8.77
C THR A 150 -1.99 0.44 7.29
N MET A 151 -2.53 -0.58 6.63
CA MET A 151 -2.39 -0.82 5.20
C MET A 151 -3.71 -0.46 4.51
N ALA A 152 -3.64 0.04 3.28
CA ALA A 152 -4.83 0.11 2.42
C ALA A 152 -4.80 -1.04 1.42
N PHE A 153 -5.93 -1.74 1.25
CA PHE A 153 -6.08 -2.78 0.25
C PHE A 153 -7.07 -2.38 -0.84
N SER A 154 -6.94 -2.98 -2.03
CA SER A 154 -7.87 -2.83 -3.14
C SER A 154 -7.97 -4.14 -3.93
N VAL A 155 -9.17 -4.69 -4.01
CA VAL A 155 -9.54 -5.83 -4.84
C VAL A 155 -9.88 -5.31 -6.23
N ARG A 156 -9.15 -5.78 -7.25
CA ARG A 156 -9.32 -5.32 -8.64
C ARG A 156 -10.35 -6.16 -9.37
N ASP A 157 -11.34 -5.52 -9.98
CA ASP A 157 -12.37 -6.16 -10.82
C ASP A 157 -13.01 -7.40 -10.14
N PRO A 158 -13.62 -7.24 -8.95
CA PRO A 158 -14.16 -8.35 -8.20
C PRO A 158 -15.36 -8.99 -8.91
N VAL A 159 -15.45 -10.32 -8.83
CA VAL A 159 -16.59 -11.09 -9.32
C VAL A 159 -17.34 -11.65 -8.12
N PHE A 160 -18.55 -11.17 -7.88
CA PHE A 160 -19.39 -11.60 -6.75
C PHE A 160 -20.50 -12.56 -7.19
N ASN A 161 -20.68 -13.65 -6.43
CA ASN A 161 -21.78 -14.62 -6.57
C ASN A 161 -21.91 -15.49 -5.30
N ALA A 162 -22.72 -16.54 -5.34
CA ALA A 162 -22.91 -17.46 -4.20
C ALA A 162 -21.60 -18.11 -3.70
N THR A 163 -20.63 -18.34 -4.58
CA THR A 163 -19.33 -18.92 -4.23
C THR A 163 -18.32 -17.87 -3.77
N PHE A 164 -18.40 -16.65 -4.33
CA PHE A 164 -17.52 -15.51 -4.04
C PHE A 164 -18.35 -14.39 -3.41
N PRO A 165 -18.54 -14.40 -2.08
CA PRO A 165 -19.41 -13.45 -1.41
C PRO A 165 -18.90 -12.01 -1.55
N LYS A 166 -19.84 -11.06 -1.49
CA LYS A 166 -19.52 -9.63 -1.47
C LYS A 166 -18.58 -9.31 -0.31
N MET A 167 -17.56 -8.51 -0.59
CA MET A 167 -16.68 -7.91 0.40
C MET A 167 -16.45 -6.44 0.06
N SER A 168 -15.91 -5.67 0.99
CA SER A 168 -15.38 -4.35 0.68
C SER A 168 -14.27 -4.48 -0.36
N ILE A 169 -14.44 -3.82 -1.51
CA ILE A 169 -13.46 -3.87 -2.61
C ILE A 169 -12.21 -3.05 -2.31
N ARG A 170 -12.27 -2.20 -1.29
CA ARG A 170 -11.17 -1.39 -0.78
C ARG A 170 -11.42 -1.06 0.67
N GLY A 171 -10.35 -0.81 1.40
CA GLY A 171 -10.43 -0.45 2.81
C GLY A 171 -9.07 -0.42 3.46
N PHE A 172 -9.11 -0.25 4.78
CA PHE A 172 -7.93 -0.25 5.63
C PHE A 172 -7.88 -1.52 6.47
N ALA A 173 -6.68 -1.99 6.79
CA ALA A 173 -6.45 -3.18 7.60
C ALA A 173 -5.12 -3.09 8.35
N ASN A 174 -5.02 -3.73 9.52
CA ASN A 174 -3.75 -3.90 10.24
C ASN A 174 -3.08 -5.24 9.89
N LYS A 175 -3.88 -6.22 9.44
CA LYS A 175 -3.44 -7.56 9.10
C LYS A 175 -4.23 -8.11 7.93
N ILE A 176 -3.57 -8.72 6.96
CA ILE A 176 -4.23 -9.40 5.85
C ILE A 176 -3.58 -10.77 5.64
N LEU A 177 -4.39 -11.84 5.74
CA LEU A 177 -3.99 -13.21 5.43
C LEU A 177 -4.60 -13.61 4.10
N ILE A 178 -3.78 -14.10 3.17
CA ILE A 178 -4.22 -14.55 1.85
C ILE A 178 -3.70 -15.95 1.60
N LYS A 179 -4.57 -16.82 1.07
CA LYS A 179 -4.23 -18.15 0.58
C LYS A 179 -4.50 -18.25 -0.91
N SER A 180 -3.47 -18.54 -1.68
CA SER A 180 -3.59 -18.68 -3.13
C SER A 180 -4.36 -19.94 -3.52
N ARG A 181 -5.23 -19.80 -4.51
CA ARG A 181 -5.80 -20.92 -5.29
C ARG A 181 -5.44 -20.84 -6.78
N CYS A 182 -4.56 -19.92 -7.14
CA CYS A 182 -4.11 -19.67 -8.49
C CYS A 182 -3.16 -20.76 -8.99
N LYS A 183 -3.04 -20.92 -10.32
CA LYS A 183 -2.11 -21.90 -10.91
C LYS A 183 -0.72 -21.31 -11.11
N ASN A 184 -0.64 -20.08 -11.60
CA ASN A 184 0.61 -19.37 -11.90
C ASN A 184 0.49 -17.92 -11.40
N ALA A 185 0.40 -17.76 -10.07
CA ALA A 185 0.30 -16.45 -9.44
C ALA A 185 1.61 -16.03 -8.84
N HIS A 186 1.74 -14.71 -8.66
CA HIS A 186 2.91 -14.11 -8.04
C HIS A 186 2.49 -13.09 -6.99
N LEU A 187 3.39 -12.92 -6.03
CA LEU A 187 3.45 -11.81 -5.12
C LEU A 187 4.53 -10.86 -5.65
N ILE A 188 4.14 -9.63 -5.96
CA ILE A 188 5.00 -8.59 -6.54
C ILE A 188 5.20 -7.49 -5.51
N LEU A 189 6.45 -7.22 -5.16
CA LEU A 189 6.87 -6.24 -4.15
C LEU A 189 7.48 -5.03 -4.84
N ASP A 190 6.94 -3.85 -4.55
CA ASP A 190 7.39 -2.55 -5.09
C ASP A 190 7.58 -2.53 -6.62
N GLY A 191 6.79 -3.34 -7.33
CA GLY A 191 6.87 -3.50 -8.79
C GLY A 191 8.16 -4.16 -9.32
N SER A 192 9.08 -4.59 -8.47
CA SER A 192 10.42 -5.04 -8.88
C SER A 192 10.74 -6.48 -8.49
N THR A 193 10.34 -6.92 -7.30
CA THR A 193 10.62 -8.28 -6.82
C THR A 193 9.39 -9.14 -7.02
N SER A 194 9.55 -10.25 -7.74
CA SER A 194 8.47 -11.18 -8.08
C SER A 194 8.73 -12.54 -7.46
N MET A 195 7.74 -13.06 -6.75
CA MET A 195 7.82 -14.35 -6.07
C MET A 195 6.65 -15.25 -6.46
N PRO A 196 6.87 -16.55 -6.72
CA PRO A 196 5.77 -17.48 -6.97
C PRO A 196 4.81 -17.57 -5.78
N PHE A 197 3.51 -17.43 -6.05
CA PHE A 197 2.44 -17.48 -5.06
C PHE A 197 1.30 -18.40 -5.54
N ASN A 198 1.66 -19.64 -5.86
CA ASN A 198 0.77 -20.63 -6.47
C ASN A 198 -0.14 -21.32 -5.44
N ARG A 199 -1.08 -22.14 -5.93
CA ARG A 199 -2.08 -22.86 -5.13
C ARG A 199 -1.49 -23.46 -3.86
N GLY A 200 -2.12 -23.14 -2.74
CA GLY A 200 -1.73 -23.62 -1.41
C GLY A 200 -0.73 -22.72 -0.69
N ALA A 201 -0.03 -21.82 -1.39
CA ALA A 201 0.79 -20.80 -0.76
C ALA A 201 -0.08 -19.84 0.07
N GLU A 202 0.42 -19.48 1.24
CA GLU A 202 -0.22 -18.53 2.15
C GLU A 202 0.73 -17.39 2.41
N VAL A 203 0.22 -16.17 2.48
CA VAL A 203 0.97 -14.99 2.86
C VAL A 203 0.22 -14.23 3.96
N LEU A 204 0.97 -13.86 4.98
CA LEU A 204 0.52 -12.88 5.96
C LEU A 204 1.22 -11.54 5.75
N LEU A 205 0.43 -10.49 5.62
CA LEU A 205 0.85 -9.10 5.44
C LEU A 205 0.54 -8.32 6.72
N GLU A 206 1.59 -7.77 7.33
CA GLU A 206 1.53 -6.92 8.53
C GLU A 206 2.57 -5.80 8.40
N ILE A 207 2.28 -4.65 9.01
CA ILE A 207 3.25 -3.56 9.17
C ILE A 207 3.77 -3.56 10.60
N HIS A 208 5.09 -3.51 10.73
CA HIS A 208 5.80 -3.55 11.99
C HIS A 208 6.64 -2.26 12.16
N PRO A 209 6.51 -1.53 13.28
CA PRO A 209 7.31 -0.32 13.53
C PRO A 209 8.82 -0.56 13.50
N GLU A 210 9.26 -1.75 13.88
CA GLU A 210 10.67 -2.16 13.86
C GLU A 210 11.30 -2.21 12.46
N ASP A 211 10.48 -2.40 11.42
CA ASP A 211 10.94 -2.50 10.04
C ASP A 211 10.96 -1.12 9.35
N ALA A 212 10.80 -0.01 10.08
CA ALA A 212 10.75 1.31 9.46
C ALA A 212 12.10 1.84 8.93
N LEU A 213 12.12 2.25 7.66
CA LEU A 213 13.13 3.08 7.04
C LEU A 213 13.16 4.50 7.63
N ARG A 214 14.37 5.08 7.62
CA ARG A 214 14.61 6.48 7.90
C ARG A 214 14.76 7.24 6.58
N THR A 215 14.05 8.35 6.43
CA THR A 215 14.21 9.24 5.27
C THR A 215 15.21 10.35 5.59
N ALA A 216 16.23 10.53 4.75
CA ALA A 216 17.10 11.71 4.81
C ALA A 216 16.42 12.90 4.13
N VAL A 217 16.33 14.04 4.82
CA VAL A 217 15.78 15.29 4.28
C VAL A 217 16.90 16.29 4.13
N PHE A 218 17.11 16.78 2.91
CA PHE A 218 18.09 17.82 2.62
C PHE A 218 17.35 19.16 2.47
N SER A 219 17.71 20.15 3.29
CA SER A 219 17.26 21.53 3.09
C SER A 219 18.08 22.17 1.97
N LYS A 220 17.42 22.78 0.97
CA LYS A 220 18.11 23.68 0.04
C LYS A 220 18.58 24.90 0.82
N GLU A 221 19.90 25.10 0.91
CA GLU A 221 20.44 26.41 1.27
C GLU A 221 20.02 27.42 0.19
N HIS A 222 19.34 28.49 0.60
CA HIS A 222 19.16 29.65 -0.26
C HIS A 222 20.53 30.28 -0.46
N ARG A 223 21.10 30.15 -1.66
CA ARG A 223 22.19 31.04 -2.08
C ARG A 223 21.57 32.42 -2.30
N SER A 224 21.73 33.29 -1.30
CA SER A 224 21.59 34.74 -1.42
C SER A 224 22.63 35.31 -2.37
#